data_AF-G8PAV7-F1
#
_entry.id   AF-G8PAV7-F1
#
_cell.length_a   1.000
_cell.length_b   1.000
_cell.length_c   1.000
_cell.angle_alpha   90.00
_cell.angle_beta   90.00
_cell.angle_gamma   90.00
#
_symmetry.space_group_name_H-M   'P 1'
#
loop_
_entity.id
_entity.type
_entity.pdbx_description
1 polymer ?
#
loop_
_entity_poly.entity_id
_entity_poly.type
_entity_poly.pdbx_seq_one_letter_code
_entity_poly.pdbx_strand_id
1 'polypeptide(L)'
;MQVKYRIKGIRAITYTALFAAIIFIGISVLRIPIPALVGRPFVHFGNSLTVLAILILGGRLGAIAGAIGLGGFDLLNGYAATSWLTVLEVIIMALVVSGMVHFFHDNDRTGNVIIISVVAGITKVFTSYFSSLITALMYGTTFKAAVVASFLSLPATVINSISTVIIVPILYFAVKDIVYRSIR
;
A
#
# COMPACT_ATOMS: atom_id res chain seq x y z
N MET A 1 -8.09 -10.30 13.39
CA MET A 1 -7.30 -10.60 12.18
C MET A 1 -6.74 -11.99 12.35
N GLN A 2 -7.44 -13.01 11.86
CA GLN A 2 -7.07 -14.37 12.23
C GLN A 2 -5.83 -14.82 11.44
N VAL A 3 -4.66 -14.78 12.08
CA VAL A 3 -3.48 -15.61 11.78
C VAL A 3 -3.81 -17.12 11.81
N LYS A 4 -5.00 -17.49 12.31
CA LYS A 4 -5.46 -18.86 12.52
C LYS A 4 -5.79 -19.64 11.24
N TYR A 5 -5.93 -18.97 10.09
CA TYR A 5 -6.10 -19.64 8.79
C TYR A 5 -4.92 -19.34 7.87
N ARG A 6 -3.90 -20.18 7.93
CA ARG A 6 -2.81 -20.15 6.95
C ARG A 6 -3.35 -20.66 5.61
N ILE A 7 -3.67 -19.75 4.69
CA ILE A 7 -4.01 -20.11 3.31
C ILE A 7 -2.84 -20.91 2.73
N LYS A 8 -3.11 -22.06 2.13
CA LYS A 8 -2.09 -22.95 1.56
C LYS A 8 -2.47 -23.40 0.14
N GLY A 9 -1.46 -23.87 -0.59
CA GLY A 9 -1.63 -24.45 -1.91
C GLY A 9 -2.25 -23.47 -2.90
N ILE A 10 -3.13 -24.00 -3.75
CA ILE A 10 -3.70 -23.26 -4.88
C ILE A 10 -4.51 -22.03 -4.43
N ARG A 11 -5.24 -22.11 -3.32
CA ARG A 11 -6.03 -20.98 -2.79
C ARG A 11 -5.14 -19.79 -2.44
N ALA A 12 -3.98 -20.03 -1.84
CA ALA A 12 -3.04 -18.96 -1.48
C ALA A 12 -2.57 -18.19 -2.72
N ILE A 13 -2.27 -18.93 -3.79
CA ILE A 13 -1.87 -18.36 -5.07
C ILE A 13 -3.03 -17.58 -5.69
N THR A 14 -4.23 -18.17 -5.73
CA THR A 14 -5.43 -17.53 -6.30
C THR A 14 -5.76 -16.21 -5.62
N TYR A 15 -5.83 -16.17 -4.28
CA TYR A 15 -6.14 -14.92 -3.58
C TYR A 15 -5.01 -13.90 -3.69
N THR A 16 -3.74 -14.32 -3.64
CA THR A 16 -2.61 -13.41 -3.84
C THR A 16 -2.64 -12.79 -5.23
N ALA A 17 -2.90 -13.58 -6.27
CA ALA A 17 -3.04 -13.10 -7.64
C ALA A 17 -4.26 -12.18 -7.83
N LEU A 18 -5.40 -12.52 -7.20
CA LEU A 18 -6.60 -11.68 -7.24
C LEU A 18 -6.35 -10.32 -6.58
N PHE A 19 -5.74 -10.29 -5.39
CA PHE A 19 -5.38 -9.04 -4.74
C PHE A 19 -4.34 -8.25 -5.54
N ALA A 20 -3.33 -8.90 -6.13
CA ALA A 20 -2.37 -8.24 -7.01
C ALA A 20 -3.07 -7.56 -8.21
N ALA A 21 -4.01 -8.27 -8.85
CA ALA A 21 -4.78 -7.75 -9.97
C ALA A 21 -5.66 -6.55 -9.55
N ILE A 22 -6.38 -6.67 -8.42
CA ILE A 22 -7.23 -5.57 -7.92
C ILE A 22 -6.39 -4.36 -7.51
N ILE A 23 -5.22 -4.57 -6.91
CA ILE A 23 -4.28 -3.47 -6.58
C ILE A 23 -3.81 -2.78 -7.87
N PHE A 24 -3.39 -3.55 -8.87
CA PHE A 24 -2.96 -3.02 -10.18
C PHE A 24 -4.08 -2.22 -10.87
N ILE A 25 -5.30 -2.76 -10.91
CA ILE A 25 -6.46 -2.07 -11.50
C ILE A 25 -6.82 -0.83 -10.67
N GLY A 26 -6.78 -0.94 -9.33
CA GLY A 26 -7.12 0.14 -8.41
C GLY A 26 -6.15 1.33 -8.46
N ILE A 27 -4.90 1.13 -8.90
CA ILE A 27 -3.99 2.22 -9.23
C ILE A 27 -4.12 2.69 -10.68
N SER A 28 -4.44 1.79 -11.62
CA SER A 28 -4.51 2.10 -13.06
C SER A 28 -5.75 2.88 -13.46
N VAL A 29 -6.92 2.44 -13.00
CA VAL A 29 -8.23 2.93 -13.44
C VAL A 29 -8.74 4.01 -12.49
N LEU A 30 -8.57 3.81 -11.19
CA LEU A 30 -9.09 4.71 -10.17
C LEU A 30 -8.02 5.75 -9.78
N ARG A 31 -7.58 6.55 -10.76
CA ARG A 31 -6.61 7.62 -10.53
C ARG A 31 -7.12 8.98 -10.95
N ILE A 32 -6.87 9.97 -10.11
CA ILE A 32 -7.18 11.38 -10.38
C ILE A 32 -5.85 12.15 -10.36
N PRO A 33 -5.37 12.66 -11.51
CA PRO A 33 -4.13 13.41 -11.55
C PRO A 33 -4.25 14.68 -10.71
N ILE A 34 -3.24 14.96 -9.89
CA ILE A 34 -3.16 16.20 -9.11
C ILE A 34 -2.10 17.11 -9.72
N PRO A 35 -2.43 18.39 -10.02
CA PRO A 35 -1.45 19.37 -10.40
C PRO A 35 -0.38 19.51 -9.30
N ALA A 36 0.88 19.30 -9.66
CA ALA A 36 2.00 19.43 -8.73
C ALA A 36 3.19 20.11 -9.40
N LEU A 37 3.98 20.79 -8.59
CA LEU A 37 5.22 21.44 -9.02
C LEU A 37 6.31 20.42 -9.38
N VAL A 38 6.23 19.20 -8.83
CA VAL A 38 7.22 18.14 -9.01
C VAL A 38 6.52 16.82 -9.30
N GLY A 39 6.97 16.14 -10.35
CA GLY A 39 6.48 14.81 -10.73
C GLY A 39 5.07 14.83 -11.33
N ARG A 40 4.44 13.65 -11.34
CA ARG A 40 3.07 13.44 -11.83
C ARG A 40 2.26 12.67 -10.79
N PRO A 41 2.02 13.25 -9.60
CA PRO A 41 1.28 12.56 -8.59
C PRO A 41 -0.20 12.46 -8.96
N PHE A 42 -0.85 11.47 -8.41
CA PHE A 42 -2.27 11.25 -8.59
C PHE A 42 -2.85 10.62 -7.34
N VAL A 43 -4.13 10.88 -7.10
CA VAL A 43 -4.88 10.16 -6.06
C VAL A 43 -5.18 8.77 -6.59
N HIS A 44 -4.99 7.73 -5.78
CA HIS A 44 -5.29 6.35 -6.13
C HIS A 44 -5.56 5.49 -4.88
N PHE A 45 -6.10 4.30 -5.10
CA PHE A 45 -6.46 3.38 -4.00
C PHE A 45 -5.53 2.18 -3.85
N GLY A 46 -4.50 2.08 -4.70
CA GLY A 46 -3.54 0.97 -4.66
C GLY A 46 -2.86 0.77 -3.29
N ASN A 47 -2.55 1.85 -2.56
CA ASN A 47 -1.97 1.74 -1.21
C ASN A 47 -2.97 1.15 -0.21
N SER A 48 -4.22 1.63 -0.25
CA SER A 48 -5.29 1.14 0.62
C SER A 48 -5.58 -0.33 0.36
N LEU A 49 -5.64 -0.73 -0.92
CA LEU A 49 -5.83 -2.12 -1.32
C LEU A 49 -4.65 -3.01 -0.93
N THR A 50 -3.43 -2.47 -0.90
CA THR A 50 -2.24 -3.19 -0.41
C THR A 50 -2.32 -3.45 1.10
N VAL A 51 -2.70 -2.44 1.90
CA VAL A 51 -2.92 -2.60 3.34
C VAL A 51 -4.03 -3.62 3.60
N LEU A 52 -5.14 -3.55 2.85
CA LEU A 52 -6.21 -4.54 2.92
C LEU A 52 -5.71 -5.96 2.59
N ALA A 53 -4.89 -6.12 1.54
CA ALA A 53 -4.30 -7.41 1.19
C ALA A 53 -3.42 -7.97 2.33
N ILE A 54 -2.64 -7.11 2.99
CA ILE A 54 -1.83 -7.50 4.16
C ILE A 54 -2.72 -7.94 5.33
N LEU A 55 -3.81 -7.22 5.61
CA LEU A 55 -4.74 -7.54 6.69
C LEU A 55 -5.52 -8.85 6.45
N ILE A 56 -5.84 -9.15 5.19
CA ILE A 56 -6.64 -10.32 4.81
C ILE A 56 -5.78 -11.56 4.58
N LEU A 57 -4.69 -11.44 3.81
CA LEU A 57 -3.82 -12.56 3.42
C LEU A 57 -2.64 -12.78 4.38
N GLY A 58 -2.39 -11.82 5.27
CA GLY A 58 -1.20 -11.77 6.12
C GLY A 58 -0.01 -11.10 5.45
N GLY A 59 1.00 -10.75 6.26
CA GLY A 59 2.17 -9.98 5.84
C GLY A 59 2.86 -10.48 4.57
N ARG A 60 3.17 -11.78 4.48
CA ARG A 60 3.93 -12.33 3.35
C ARG A 60 3.16 -12.31 2.04
N LEU A 61 1.95 -12.86 2.03
CA LEU A 61 1.14 -12.95 0.81
C LEU A 61 0.60 -11.58 0.40
N GLY A 62 0.21 -10.75 1.36
CA GLY A 62 -0.17 -9.35 1.11
C GLY A 62 0.97 -8.51 0.56
N ALA A 63 2.21 -8.70 1.06
CA ALA A 63 3.39 -8.04 0.48
C ALA A 63 3.64 -8.46 -0.97
N ILE A 64 3.54 -9.76 -1.27
CA ILE A 64 3.71 -10.27 -2.64
C ILE A 64 2.63 -9.67 -3.55
N ALA A 65 1.37 -9.66 -3.10
CA ALA A 65 0.26 -9.06 -3.86
C ALA A 65 0.50 -7.56 -4.12
N GLY A 66 0.89 -6.81 -3.09
CA GLY A 66 1.22 -5.39 -3.22
C GLY A 66 2.42 -5.12 -4.13
N ALA A 67 3.48 -5.92 -4.02
CA ALA A 67 4.69 -5.76 -4.82
C ALA A 67 4.41 -6.03 -6.30
N ILE A 68 3.65 -7.08 -6.61
CA ILE A 68 3.23 -7.38 -7.98
C ILE A 68 2.26 -6.32 -8.49
N GLY A 69 1.27 -5.92 -7.69
CA GLY A 69 0.24 -4.97 -8.10
C GLY A 69 0.79 -3.56 -8.34
N LEU A 70 1.43 -2.96 -7.32
CA LEU A 70 1.98 -1.61 -7.40
C LEU A 70 3.29 -1.56 -8.20
N GLY A 71 4.23 -2.47 -7.92
CA GLY A 71 5.49 -2.52 -8.65
C GLY A 71 5.30 -2.86 -10.13
N GLY A 72 4.37 -3.77 -10.44
CA GLY A 72 3.98 -4.09 -11.81
C GLY A 72 3.31 -2.91 -12.52
N PHE A 73 2.46 -2.14 -11.81
CA PHE A 73 1.92 -0.90 -12.37
C PHE A 73 3.05 0.06 -12.76
N ASP A 74 3.98 0.32 -11.86
CA ASP A 74 5.09 1.25 -12.12
C ASP A 74 5.95 0.81 -13.31
N LEU A 75 6.22 -0.50 -13.39
CA LEU A 75 6.98 -1.10 -14.49
C LEU A 75 6.32 -0.87 -15.86
N LEU A 76 4.99 -0.90 -15.91
CA LEU A 76 4.22 -0.81 -17.16
C LEU A 76 3.71 0.59 -17.48
N ASN A 77 3.77 1.56 -16.56
CA ASN A 77 3.13 2.87 -16.69
C ASN A 77 4.10 4.07 -16.62
N GLY A 78 5.36 3.87 -16.98
CA GLY A 78 6.34 4.96 -17.10
C GLY A 78 7.11 5.29 -15.81
N TYR A 79 7.03 4.43 -14.80
CA TYR A 79 7.76 4.55 -13.52
C TYR A 79 8.74 3.39 -13.30
N ALA A 80 9.14 2.70 -14.38
CA ALA A 80 9.97 1.49 -14.31
C ALA A 80 11.27 1.69 -13.52
N ALA A 81 11.95 2.83 -13.69
CA ALA A 81 13.21 3.15 -13.00
C ALA A 81 13.05 3.28 -11.47
N THR A 82 11.84 3.56 -10.99
CA THR A 82 11.52 3.75 -9.57
C THR A 82 10.68 2.60 -8.99
N SER A 83 10.26 1.62 -9.80
CA SER A 83 9.41 0.51 -9.38
C SER A 83 9.98 -0.27 -8.18
N TRP A 84 11.31 -0.40 -8.10
CA TRP A 84 11.98 -1.06 -6.99
C TRP A 84 11.79 -0.32 -5.65
N LEU A 85 11.67 1.02 -5.66
CA LEU A 85 11.34 1.79 -4.47
C LEU A 85 9.92 1.46 -4.02
N THR A 86 8.97 1.37 -4.94
CA THR A 86 7.58 0.99 -4.63
C THR A 86 7.50 -0.41 -4.01
N VAL A 87 8.27 -1.38 -4.52
CA VAL A 87 8.36 -2.71 -3.91
C VAL A 87 8.95 -2.63 -2.50
N LEU A 88 9.98 -1.82 -2.28
CA LEU A 88 10.56 -1.60 -0.95
C LEU A 88 9.54 -1.00 0.02
N GLU A 89 8.75 -0.02 -0.43
CA GLU A 89 7.68 0.57 0.37
C GLU A 89 6.61 -0.45 0.75
N VAL A 90 6.25 -1.36 -0.15
CA VAL A 90 5.31 -2.45 0.15
C VAL A 90 5.88 -3.38 1.22
N ILE A 91 7.17 -3.71 1.16
CA ILE A 91 7.84 -4.53 2.18
C ILE A 91 7.78 -3.84 3.54
N ILE A 92 8.14 -2.55 3.61
CA ILE A 92 8.06 -1.75 4.84
C ILE A 92 6.62 -1.72 5.35
N MET A 93 5.64 -1.48 4.47
CA MET A 93 4.22 -1.46 4.82
C MET A 93 3.78 -2.80 5.42
N ALA A 94 4.18 -3.91 4.81
CA ALA A 94 3.85 -5.24 5.30
C ALA A 94 4.46 -5.52 6.67
N LEU A 95 5.69 -5.08 6.92
CA LEU A 95 6.33 -5.21 8.24
C LEU A 95 5.59 -4.38 9.30
N VAL A 96 5.28 -3.12 9.01
CA VAL A 96 4.58 -2.22 9.95
C VAL A 96 3.18 -2.74 10.24
N VAL A 97 2.39 -3.01 9.21
CA VAL A 97 1.00 -3.47 9.36
C VAL A 97 0.97 -4.81 10.08
N SER A 98 1.83 -5.77 9.72
CA SER A 98 1.88 -7.07 10.42
C SER A 98 2.33 -6.93 11.87
N GLY A 99 3.28 -6.03 12.15
CA GLY A 99 3.72 -5.70 13.50
C GLY A 99 2.57 -5.14 14.35
N MET A 100 1.77 -4.23 13.79
CA MET A 100 0.60 -3.68 14.48
C MET A 100 -0.49 -4.74 14.72
N VAL A 101 -0.73 -5.63 13.74
CA VAL A 101 -1.66 -6.76 13.91
C VAL A 101 -1.22 -7.65 15.08
N HIS A 102 0.08 -7.96 15.16
CA HIS A 102 0.64 -8.75 16.25
C HIS A 102 0.58 -8.02 17.60
N PHE A 103 0.87 -6.71 17.61
CA PHE A 103 0.76 -5.86 18.80
C PHE A 103 -0.66 -5.87 19.40
N PHE A 104 -1.69 -5.91 18.54
CA PHE A 104 -3.07 -6.04 18.97
C PHE A 104 -3.51 -7.48 19.24
N HIS A 105 -2.58 -8.43 19.33
CA HIS A 105 -2.84 -9.86 19.52
C HIS A 105 -3.89 -10.40 18.53
N ASP A 106 -3.76 -10.03 17.26
CA ASP A 106 -4.67 -10.49 16.21
C ASP A 106 -6.14 -10.08 16.43
N ASN A 107 -6.38 -9.05 17.23
CA ASN A 107 -7.72 -8.54 17.51
C ASN A 107 -8.13 -7.48 16.47
N ASP A 108 -9.12 -7.79 15.64
CA ASP A 108 -9.69 -6.89 14.63
C ASP A 108 -10.94 -6.16 15.10
N ARG A 109 -10.98 -5.73 16.36
CA ARG A 109 -11.93 -4.67 16.78
C ARG A 109 -11.80 -3.46 15.87
N THR A 110 -12.92 -2.79 15.60
CA THR A 110 -12.99 -1.63 14.70
C THR A 110 -11.93 -0.58 15.02
N GLY A 111 -11.75 -0.24 16.31
CA GLY A 111 -10.72 0.69 16.75
C GLY A 111 -9.30 0.26 16.37
N ASN A 112 -8.96 -1.03 16.50
CA ASN A 112 -7.63 -1.54 16.15
C ASN A 112 -7.38 -1.45 14.65
N VAL A 113 -8.37 -1.78 13.82
CA VAL A 113 -8.26 -1.67 12.35
C VAL A 113 -8.11 -0.22 11.91
N ILE A 114 -8.84 0.71 12.55
CA ILE A 114 -8.67 2.15 12.31
C ILE A 114 -7.25 2.60 12.69
N ILE A 115 -6.75 2.22 13.87
CA ILE A 115 -5.39 2.57 14.31
C ILE A 115 -4.35 2.00 13.34
N ILE A 116 -4.48 0.75 12.91
CA ILE A 116 -3.59 0.15 11.90
C ILE A 116 -3.61 0.97 10.60
N SER A 117 -4.79 1.42 10.17
CA SER A 117 -4.96 2.20 8.94
C SER A 117 -4.32 3.59 9.07
N VAL A 118 -4.41 4.22 10.24
CA VAL A 118 -3.72 5.49 10.56
C VAL A 118 -2.21 5.31 10.52
N VAL A 119 -1.69 4.28 11.19
CA VAL A 119 -0.25 3.97 11.19
C VAL A 119 0.22 3.71 9.76
N ALA A 120 -0.52 2.93 8.96
CA ALA A 120 -0.21 2.70 7.57
C ALA A 120 -0.18 4.00 6.75
N GLY A 121 -1.15 4.90 6.94
CA GLY A 121 -1.18 6.21 6.30
C GLY A 121 0.04 7.07 6.65
N ILE A 122 0.44 7.10 7.92
CA ILE A 122 1.64 7.81 8.40
C ILE A 122 2.90 7.19 7.79
N THR A 123 3.05 5.86 7.85
CA THR A 123 4.17 5.14 7.23
C THR A 123 4.29 5.51 5.76
N LYS A 124 3.18 5.54 5.01
CA LYS A 124 3.20 5.87 3.60
C LYS A 124 3.67 7.31 3.33
N VAL A 125 3.29 8.29 4.16
CA VAL A 125 3.79 9.67 4.03
C VAL A 125 5.31 9.72 4.19
N PHE A 126 5.84 9.05 5.22
CA PHE A 126 7.29 8.99 5.44
C PHE A 126 8.03 8.27 4.32
N THR A 127 7.59 7.07 3.94
CA THR A 127 8.29 6.31 2.89
C THR A 127 8.25 7.06 1.56
N SER A 128 7.12 7.68 1.20
CA SER A 128 7.00 8.42 -0.06
C SER A 128 7.86 9.67 -0.09
N TYR A 129 8.08 10.34 1.05
CA TYR A 129 9.03 11.43 1.15
C TYR A 129 10.45 10.96 0.80
N PHE A 130 10.89 9.86 1.42
CA PHE A 130 12.23 9.31 1.17
C PHE A 130 12.38 8.76 -0.25
N SER A 131 11.36 8.08 -0.79
CA SER A 131 11.36 7.62 -2.17
C SER A 131 11.44 8.78 -3.16
N SER A 132 10.72 9.88 -2.89
CA SER A 132 10.79 11.10 -3.70
C SER A 132 12.17 11.75 -3.63
N LEU A 133 12.78 11.77 -2.44
CA LEU A 133 14.12 12.30 -2.22
C LEU A 133 15.18 11.50 -2.98
N ILE A 134 15.15 10.17 -2.84
CA ILE A 134 16.05 9.25 -3.57
C ILE A 134 15.85 9.42 -5.08
N THR A 135 14.60 9.46 -5.53
CA THR A 135 14.27 9.65 -6.95
C THR A 135 14.81 10.97 -7.50
N ALA A 136 14.62 12.08 -6.78
CA ALA A 136 15.13 13.38 -7.18
C ALA A 136 16.67 13.39 -7.27
N LEU A 137 17.37 12.74 -6.33
CA LEU A 137 18.82 12.59 -6.36
C LEU A 137 19.30 11.70 -7.51
N MET A 138 18.57 10.62 -7.82
CA MET A 138 18.85 9.75 -8.98
C MET A 138 18.78 10.52 -10.32
N TYR A 139 17.90 11.52 -10.40
CA TYR A 139 17.80 12.42 -11.55
C TYR A 139 18.83 13.57 -11.55
N GLY A 140 19.79 13.58 -10.61
CA GLY A 140 20.88 14.55 -10.57
C GLY A 140 20.52 15.91 -9.97
N THR A 141 19.39 16.02 -9.26
CA THR A 141 19.05 17.26 -8.56
C THR A 141 19.98 17.50 -7.36
N THR A 142 20.23 18.77 -7.02
CA THR A 142 21.02 19.09 -5.83
C THR A 142 20.26 18.69 -4.56
N PHE A 143 20.98 18.31 -3.49
CA PHE A 143 20.35 17.85 -2.25
C PHE A 143 19.32 18.84 -1.68
N LYS A 144 19.65 20.15 -1.66
CA LYS A 144 18.72 21.19 -1.18
C LYS A 144 17.45 21.25 -2.03
N ALA A 145 17.57 21.20 -3.36
CA ALA A 145 16.42 21.19 -4.25
C ALA A 145 15.60 19.90 -4.11
N ALA A 146 16.26 18.75 -3.95
CA ALA A 146 15.63 17.45 -3.77
C ALA A 146 14.77 17.39 -2.50
N VAL A 147 15.25 17.95 -1.38
CA VAL A 147 14.49 18.06 -0.12
C VAL A 147 13.22 18.88 -0.32
N VAL A 148 13.33 20.06 -0.94
CA VAL A 148 12.18 20.93 -1.20
C VAL A 148 11.19 20.24 -2.14
N ALA A 149 11.69 19.66 -3.23
CA ALA A 149 10.87 18.96 -4.22
C ALA A 149 10.09 17.78 -3.60
N SER A 150 10.74 17.01 -2.74
CA SER A 150 10.12 15.86 -2.05
C SER A 150 9.07 16.27 -1.03
N PHE A 151 9.26 17.42 -0.38
CA PHE A 151 8.24 17.99 0.49
C PHE A 151 7.02 18.45 -0.31
N LEU A 152 7.24 19.10 -1.45
CA LEU A 152 6.18 19.60 -2.33
C LEU A 152 5.36 18.47 -3.01
N SER A 153 5.88 17.24 -3.09
CA SER A 153 5.11 16.07 -3.58
C SER A 153 4.19 15.43 -2.54
N LEU A 154 4.33 15.77 -1.26
CA LEU A 154 3.54 15.16 -0.17
C LEU A 154 2.03 15.38 -0.22
N PRO A 155 1.45 16.50 -0.74
CA PRO A 155 0.01 16.73 -0.69
C PRO A 155 -0.82 15.58 -1.28
N ALA A 156 -0.42 15.05 -2.44
CA ALA A 156 -1.12 13.91 -3.05
C ALA A 156 -1.01 12.63 -2.20
N THR A 157 0.16 12.38 -1.62
CA THR A 157 0.37 11.24 -0.71
C THR A 157 -0.47 11.38 0.55
N VAL A 158 -0.59 12.58 1.12
CA VAL A 158 -1.44 12.84 2.29
C VAL A 158 -2.90 12.53 1.97
N ILE A 159 -3.40 12.94 0.80
CA ILE A 159 -4.76 12.60 0.35
C ILE A 159 -4.93 11.08 0.21
N ASN A 160 -3.96 10.38 -0.41
CA ASN A 160 -3.97 8.91 -0.51
C ASN A 160 -3.92 8.21 0.85
N SER A 161 -3.18 8.78 1.81
CA SER A 161 -3.10 8.27 3.18
C SER A 161 -4.41 8.47 3.93
N ILE A 162 -5.07 9.63 3.79
CA ILE A 162 -6.40 9.87 4.37
C ILE A 162 -7.41 8.89 3.76
N SER A 163 -7.37 8.70 2.45
CA SER A 163 -8.19 7.69 1.76
C SER A 163 -7.96 6.30 2.32
N THR A 164 -6.70 5.92 2.61
CA THR A 164 -6.36 4.65 3.24
C THR A 164 -6.97 4.50 4.63
N VAL A 165 -6.94 5.55 5.46
CA VAL A 165 -7.55 5.54 6.80
C VAL A 165 -9.05 5.27 6.76
N ILE A 166 -9.73 5.76 5.72
CA ILE A 166 -11.19 5.62 5.56
C ILE A 166 -11.54 4.28 4.91
N ILE A 167 -10.89 3.95 3.80
CA ILE A 167 -11.26 2.82 2.93
C ILE A 167 -10.88 1.48 3.55
N VAL A 168 -9.72 1.39 4.22
CA VAL A 168 -9.25 0.10 4.75
C VAL A 168 -10.22 -0.47 5.78
N PRO A 169 -10.68 0.25 6.82
CA PRO A 169 -11.65 -0.29 7.76
C PRO A 169 -12.96 -0.69 7.08
N ILE A 170 -13.50 0.16 6.19
CA ILE A 170 -14.76 -0.12 5.48
C ILE A 170 -14.66 -1.42 4.69
N LEU A 171 -13.65 -1.53 3.83
CA LEU A 171 -13.47 -2.71 2.99
C LEU A 171 -13.15 -3.95 3.83
N TYR A 172 -12.29 -3.83 4.84
CA TYR A 172 -11.93 -4.95 5.70
C TYR A 172 -13.16 -5.58 6.34
N PHE A 173 -14.03 -4.80 6.99
CA PHE A 173 -15.25 -5.34 7.60
C PHE A 173 -16.29 -5.79 6.57
N ALA A 174 -16.34 -5.18 5.39
CA ALA A 174 -17.24 -5.60 4.33
C ALA A 174 -16.88 -6.98 3.75
N VAL A 175 -15.59 -7.30 3.61
CA VAL A 175 -15.16 -8.52 2.88
C VAL A 175 -14.61 -9.63 3.77
N LYS A 176 -14.15 -9.35 5.00
CA LYS A 176 -13.41 -10.33 5.82
C LYS A 176 -14.15 -11.65 6.01
N ASP A 177 -15.45 -11.62 6.28
CA ASP A 177 -16.21 -12.84 6.59
C ASP A 177 -16.42 -13.69 5.33
N ILE A 178 -16.63 -13.05 4.17
CA ILE A 178 -16.79 -13.74 2.88
C ILE A 178 -15.47 -14.40 2.48
N VAL A 179 -14.37 -13.67 2.59
CA VAL A 179 -13.04 -14.16 2.23
C VAL A 179 -12.60 -15.28 3.18
N TYR A 180 -12.79 -15.12 4.49
CA TYR A 180 -12.41 -16.16 5.46
C TYR A 180 -13.26 -17.43 5.36
N ARG A 181 -14.55 -17.32 4.99
CA ARG A 181 -15.40 -18.50 4.73
C ARG A 181 -14.94 -19.29 3.50
N SER A 182 -14.51 -18.60 2.45
CA SER A 182 -14.08 -19.24 1.20
C SER A 182 -12.65 -19.81 1.26
N ILE A 183 -11.85 -19.34 2.21
CA ILE A 183 -10.49 -19.84 2.46
C ILE A 183 -10.48 -21.10 3.33
N ARG A 184 -11.47 -21.30 4.22
CA ARG A 184 -11.65 -22.54 5.00
C ARG A 184 -11.85 -23.75 4.09
#